data_AF-A0A9D4PJX5-F1
#
_entry.id   AF-A0A9D4PJX5-F1
#
_cell.length_a   1.000
_cell.length_b   1.000
_cell.length_c   1.000
_cell.angle_alpha   90.00
_cell.angle_beta   90.00
_cell.angle_gamma   90.00
#
_symmetry.space_group_name_H-M   'P 1'
#
loop_
_entity.id
_entity.type
_entity.pdbx_description
1 polymer ?
#
loop_
_entity_poly.entity_id
_entity_poly.type
_entity_poly.pdbx_seq_one_letter_code
_entity_poly.pdbx_strand_id
1 'polypeptide(L)'
;MRRWRRQRHNNRLRRRIARLERELEAHTAALERQQWGQICNSLNGQMGCKKTWHLLRHMLDPGSSKSAARKQFARIIHQYPGTDEELLDEPITRYFNASHKQSSTAQLPQYTGTPNEQLDADISEAEVCVALHKLRTTSAPGPDGVTNKTTR
;
A
#
# COMPACT_ATOMS: atom_id res chain seq x y z
N MET A 1 -32.39 -0.12 15.42
CA MET A 1 -32.79 -1.53 15.68
C MET A 1 -34.31 -1.75 15.79
N ARG A 2 -35.07 -1.07 16.68
CA ARG A 2 -36.53 -1.31 16.86
C ARG A 2 -37.38 -1.12 15.59
N ARG A 3 -37.05 -0.12 14.76
CA ARG A 3 -37.76 0.20 13.50
C ARG A 3 -37.61 -0.89 12.43
N TRP A 4 -36.43 -1.51 12.34
CA TRP A 4 -36.14 -2.63 11.43
C TRP A 4 -36.91 -3.89 11.82
N ARG A 5 -36.93 -4.23 13.12
CA ARG A 5 -37.69 -5.39 13.63
C ARG A 5 -39.18 -5.31 13.28
N ARG A 6 -39.76 -4.09 13.34
CA ARG A 6 -41.17 -3.82 13.01
C ARG A 6 -41.48 -3.87 11.50
N GLN A 7 -40.46 -3.69 10.64
CA GLN A 7 -40.59 -3.67 9.18
C GLN A 7 -39.88 -4.85 8.51
N ARG A 8 -39.57 -5.92 9.26
CA ARG A 8 -38.81 -7.09 8.79
C ARG A 8 -39.45 -7.80 7.59
N HIS A 9 -40.77 -7.67 7.41
CA HIS A 9 -41.49 -8.28 6.27
C HIS A 9 -41.61 -7.36 5.05
N ASN A 10 -41.10 -6.12 5.14
CA ASN A 10 -41.10 -5.21 4.01
C ASN A 10 -40.04 -5.64 2.97
N ASN A 11 -40.51 -6.33 1.93
CA ASN A 11 -39.64 -6.86 0.87
C ASN A 11 -38.89 -5.77 0.10
N ARG A 12 -39.45 -4.55 -0.03
CA ARG A 12 -38.78 -3.43 -0.70
C ARG A 12 -37.57 -2.94 0.10
N LEU A 13 -37.72 -2.84 1.43
CA LEU A 13 -36.62 -2.48 2.32
C LEU A 13 -35.55 -3.58 2.37
N ARG A 14 -35.95 -4.86 2.44
CA ARG A 14 -35.00 -5.98 2.37
C ARG A 14 -34.18 -5.96 1.09
N ARG A 15 -34.82 -5.77 -0.07
CA ARG A 15 -34.11 -5.67 -1.36
C ARG A 15 -33.14 -4.50 -1.40
N ARG A 16 -33.52 -3.35 -0.82
CA ARG A 16 -32.65 -2.17 -0.78
C ARG A 16 -31.45 -2.36 0.14
N ILE A 17 -31.63 -2.99 1.30
CA ILE A 17 -30.54 -3.33 2.22
C ILE A 17 -29.60 -4.33 1.56
N ALA A 18 -30.12 -5.41 0.99
CA ALA A 18 -29.28 -6.40 0.29
C ALA A 18 -28.49 -5.79 -0.89
N ARG A 19 -29.07 -4.79 -1.57
CA ARG A 19 -28.35 -4.04 -2.61
C ARG A 19 -27.22 -3.20 -2.00
N LEU A 20 -27.49 -2.45 -0.94
CA LEU A 20 -26.48 -1.62 -0.25
C LEU A 20 -25.38 -2.47 0.38
N GLU A 21 -25.71 -3.63 0.94
CA GLU A 21 -24.75 -4.61 1.46
C GLU A 21 -23.80 -5.08 0.35
N ARG A 22 -24.31 -5.42 -0.84
CA ARG A 22 -23.45 -5.77 -1.98
C ARG A 22 -22.59 -4.61 -2.46
N GLU A 23 -23.14 -3.39 -2.51
CA GLU A 23 -22.37 -2.20 -2.90
C GLU A 23 -21.25 -1.93 -1.89
N LEU A 24 -21.53 -2.10 -0.59
CA LEU A 24 -20.52 -2.01 0.48
C LEU A 24 -19.46 -3.09 0.33
N GLU A 25 -19.84 -4.36 0.19
CA GLU A 25 -18.90 -5.48 0.03
C GLU A 25 -17.99 -5.29 -1.19
N ALA A 26 -18.54 -4.85 -2.33
CA ALA A 26 -17.77 -4.57 -3.53
C ALA A 26 -16.76 -3.44 -3.31
N HIS A 27 -17.18 -2.37 -2.64
CA HIS A 27 -16.32 -1.24 -2.33
C HIS A 27 -15.24 -1.59 -1.30
N THR A 28 -15.58 -2.30 -0.22
CA THR A 28 -14.60 -2.72 0.79
C THR A 28 -13.59 -3.68 0.20
N ALA A 29 -14.00 -4.62 -0.65
CA ALA A 29 -13.07 -5.51 -1.33
C ALA A 29 -12.12 -4.77 -2.28
N ALA A 30 -12.58 -3.72 -2.95
CA ALA A 30 -11.72 -2.87 -3.78
C ALA A 30 -10.73 -2.07 -2.93
N LEU A 31 -11.19 -1.50 -1.82
CA LEU A 31 -10.38 -0.71 -0.90
C LEU A 31 -9.33 -1.58 -0.19
N GLU A 32 -9.69 -2.78 0.25
CA GLU A 32 -8.76 -3.77 0.81
C GLU A 32 -7.65 -4.12 -0.17
N ARG A 33 -8.00 -4.36 -1.45
CA ARG A 33 -7.01 -4.60 -2.51
C ARG A 33 -6.07 -3.41 -2.71
N GLN A 34 -6.60 -2.19 -2.72
CA GLN A 34 -5.79 -0.98 -2.85
C GLN A 34 -4.85 -0.80 -1.64
N GLN A 35 -5.37 -1.02 -0.43
CA GLN A 35 -4.60 -0.93 0.80
C GLN A 35 -3.49 -1.99 0.82
N TRP A 36 -3.76 -3.21 0.35
CA TRP A 36 -2.72 -4.22 0.17
C TRP A 36 -1.67 -3.77 -0.85
N GLY A 37 -2.09 -3.23 -2.00
CA GLY A 37 -1.16 -2.67 -2.98
C GLY A 37 -0.22 -1.61 -2.37
N GLN A 38 -0.76 -0.70 -1.55
CA GLN A 38 0.01 0.31 -0.83
C GLN A 38 0.99 -0.30 0.17
N ILE A 39 0.56 -1.31 0.94
CA ILE A 39 1.44 -2.02 1.87
C ILE A 39 2.57 -2.67 1.06
N CYS A 40 2.29 -3.46 0.02
CA CYS A 40 3.30 -4.09 -0.82
C CYS A 40 4.29 -3.08 -1.42
N ASN A 41 3.80 -1.94 -1.91
CA ASN A 41 4.65 -0.87 -2.43
C ASN A 41 5.55 -0.27 -1.34
N SER A 42 5.05 -0.11 -0.11
CA SER A 42 5.87 0.36 1.01
C SER A 42 6.95 -0.63 1.45
N LEU A 43 6.73 -1.93 1.24
CA LEU A 43 7.71 -2.98 1.53
C LEU A 43 8.78 -3.09 0.44
N ASN A 44 8.45 -2.70 -0.80
CA ASN A 44 9.36 -2.77 -1.92
C ASN A 44 10.58 -1.86 -1.68
N GLY A 45 11.79 -2.44 -1.72
CA GLY A 45 13.03 -1.74 -1.37
C GLY A 45 13.33 -1.61 0.13
N GLN A 46 12.43 -2.04 1.03
CA GLN A 46 12.59 -1.98 2.49
C GLN A 46 12.70 -3.38 3.15
N MET A 47 13.24 -4.36 2.42
CA MET A 47 13.40 -5.75 2.91
C MET A 47 14.36 -5.90 4.11
N GLY A 48 15.16 -4.86 4.43
CA GLY A 48 15.97 -4.83 5.65
C GLY A 48 15.20 -4.43 6.92
N CYS A 49 13.96 -3.95 6.79
CA CYS A 49 13.24 -3.36 7.92
C CYS A 49 12.48 -4.40 8.76
N LYS A 50 12.53 -4.23 10.09
CA LYS A 50 11.82 -5.08 11.08
C LYS A 50 10.32 -5.21 10.80
N LYS A 51 9.67 -4.13 10.33
CA LYS A 51 8.23 -4.09 10.04
C LYS A 51 7.86 -5.03 8.89
N THR A 52 8.64 -5.01 7.81
CA THR A 52 8.51 -5.91 6.64
C THR A 52 8.59 -7.37 7.05
N TRP A 53 9.61 -7.72 7.84
CA TRP A 53 9.77 -9.07 8.36
C TRP A 53 8.66 -9.50 9.33
N HIS A 54 8.14 -8.58 10.13
CA HIS A 54 7.04 -8.89 11.04
C HIS A 54 5.75 -9.21 10.27
N LEU A 55 5.45 -8.45 9.23
CA LEU A 55 4.30 -8.68 8.37
C LEU A 55 4.44 -10.00 7.57
N LEU A 56 5.59 -10.24 6.94
CA LEU A 56 5.89 -11.51 6.26
C LEU A 56 5.72 -12.71 7.19
N ARG A 57 6.16 -12.58 8.44
CA ARG A 57 6.02 -13.64 9.45
C ARG A 57 4.56 -13.96 9.77
N HIS A 58 3.71 -12.93 9.91
CA HIS A 58 2.27 -13.10 10.13
C HIS A 58 1.53 -13.65 8.91
N MET A 59 1.99 -13.33 7.69
CA MET A 59 1.41 -13.90 6.46
C MET A 59 1.78 -15.38 6.28
N LEU A 60 3.00 -15.77 6.65
CA LEU A 60 3.49 -17.14 6.51
C LEU A 60 2.84 -18.09 7.53
N ASP A 61 2.64 -17.63 8.76
CA ASP A 61 1.94 -18.41 9.77
C ASP A 61 1.27 -17.49 10.82
N PRO A 62 -0.03 -17.18 10.65
CA PRO A 62 -0.76 -16.30 11.57
C PRO A 62 -0.98 -16.91 12.96
N GLY A 63 -0.74 -18.22 13.13
CA GLY A 63 -0.80 -18.92 14.42
C GLY A 63 0.57 -19.11 15.10
N SER A 64 1.65 -18.73 14.41
CA SER A 64 3.01 -18.94 14.89
C SER A 64 3.43 -17.91 15.92
N SER A 65 3.67 -18.36 17.15
CA SER A 65 4.43 -17.55 18.10
C SER A 65 5.80 -17.19 17.52
N LYS A 66 6.35 -16.02 17.92
CA LYS A 66 7.70 -15.59 17.52
C LYS A 66 8.76 -16.70 17.68
N SER A 67 8.61 -17.51 18.73
CA SER A 67 9.46 -18.67 19.04
C SER A 67 9.31 -19.83 18.07
N ALA A 68 8.08 -20.16 17.64
CA ALA A 68 7.83 -21.23 16.65
C ALA A 68 8.45 -20.87 15.30
N ALA A 69 8.20 -19.65 14.82
CA ALA A 69 8.83 -19.15 13.60
C ALA A 69 10.37 -19.11 13.73
N ARG A 70 10.95 -18.74 14.88
CA ARG A 70 12.41 -18.76 15.07
C ARG A 70 13.00 -20.16 14.90
N LYS A 71 12.34 -21.19 15.43
CA LYS A 71 12.75 -22.59 15.22
C LYS A 71 12.67 -22.99 13.74
N GLN A 72 11.64 -22.53 13.05
CA GLN A 72 11.43 -22.81 11.63
C GLN A 72 12.46 -22.11 10.74
N PHE A 73 12.77 -20.83 11.01
CA PHE A 73 13.87 -20.11 10.35
C PHE A 73 15.22 -20.75 10.62
N ALA A 74 15.51 -21.12 11.87
CA ALA A 74 16.76 -21.84 12.19
C ALA A 74 16.85 -23.16 11.42
N ARG A 75 15.74 -23.90 11.30
CA ARG A 75 15.68 -25.12 10.49
C ARG A 75 15.96 -24.85 9.01
N ILE A 76 15.34 -23.81 8.44
CA ILE A 76 15.52 -23.44 7.04
C ILE A 76 16.96 -23.01 6.77
N ILE A 77 17.54 -22.17 7.63
CA ILE A 77 18.94 -21.72 7.51
C ILE A 77 19.90 -22.93 7.55
N HIS A 78 19.71 -23.86 8.49
CA HIS A 78 20.56 -25.05 8.60
C HIS A 78 20.36 -26.08 7.48
N GLN A 79 19.17 -26.13 6.87
CA GLN A 79 18.87 -27.04 5.77
C GLN A 79 19.21 -26.45 4.40
N TYR A 80 19.54 -25.16 4.34
CA TYR A 80 19.88 -24.50 3.09
C TYR A 80 21.30 -24.91 2.67
N PRO A 81 21.49 -25.37 1.42
CA PRO A 81 22.80 -25.85 0.96
C PRO A 81 23.78 -24.73 0.57
N GLY A 82 23.32 -23.48 0.50
CA GLY A 82 24.11 -22.31 0.07
C GLY A 82 24.53 -21.38 1.22
N THR A 83 24.99 -20.20 0.86
CA THR A 83 25.36 -19.13 1.79
C THR A 83 24.14 -18.36 2.30
N ASP A 84 24.27 -17.70 3.46
CA ASP A 84 23.21 -16.87 4.05
C ASP A 84 22.75 -15.74 3.10
N GLU A 85 23.66 -15.23 2.26
CA GLU A 85 23.37 -14.19 1.27
C GLU A 85 22.51 -14.73 0.11
N GLU A 86 22.81 -15.93 -0.39
CA GLU A 86 22.01 -16.62 -1.41
C GLU A 86 20.61 -16.98 -0.89
N LEU A 87 20.52 -17.41 0.38
CA LEU A 87 19.24 -17.70 1.04
C LEU A 87 18.33 -16.47 1.13
N LEU A 88 18.90 -15.27 1.25
CA LEU A 88 18.14 -14.03 1.26
C LEU A 88 17.76 -13.59 -0.16
N ASP A 89 18.62 -13.80 -1.14
CA ASP A 89 18.40 -13.36 -2.52
C ASP A 89 17.40 -14.23 -3.29
N GLU A 90 17.35 -15.54 -3.01
CA GLU A 90 16.42 -16.48 -3.65
C GLU A 90 14.93 -16.15 -3.40
N PRO A 91 14.45 -15.95 -2.15
CA PRO A 91 13.06 -15.58 -1.91
C PRO A 91 12.76 -14.15 -2.38
N ILE A 92 13.75 -13.26 -2.35
CA ILE A 92 13.63 -11.92 -2.93
C ILE A 92 13.33 -12.06 -4.42
N THR A 93 14.15 -12.79 -5.17
CA THR A 93 13.99 -12.98 -6.62
C THR A 93 12.72 -13.77 -7.00
N ARG A 94 12.33 -14.74 -6.17
CA ARG A 94 11.19 -15.63 -6.45
C ARG A 94 9.82 -14.99 -6.20
N TYR A 95 9.71 -14.15 -5.16
CA TYR A 95 8.43 -13.57 -4.73
C TYR A 95 8.31 -12.07 -4.98
N PHE A 96 9.44 -11.37 -4.99
CA PHE A 96 9.48 -9.98 -5.37
C PHE A 96 10.15 -9.93 -6.75
N ASN A 97 9.56 -9.22 -7.71
CA ASN A 97 10.22 -9.01 -8.99
C ASN A 97 11.47 -8.14 -8.77
N ALA A 98 12.57 -8.74 -8.29
CA ALA A 98 13.83 -8.07 -7.98
C ALA A 98 14.46 -7.46 -9.24
N SER A 99 14.00 -7.88 -10.42
CA SER A 99 14.20 -7.21 -11.71
C SER A 99 13.79 -5.73 -11.69
N HIS A 100 12.97 -5.29 -10.73
CA HIS A 100 12.61 -3.89 -10.58
C HIS A 100 13.73 -3.05 -9.92
N LYS A 101 14.73 -3.66 -9.27
CA LYS A 101 15.97 -2.94 -8.90
C LYS A 101 16.84 -2.60 -10.11
N GLN A 102 16.66 -3.31 -11.24
CA GLN A 102 17.34 -3.04 -12.50
C GLN A 102 16.52 -2.13 -13.44
N SER A 103 15.29 -1.74 -13.06
CA SER A 103 14.45 -0.84 -13.88
C SER A 103 14.56 0.63 -13.50
N SER A 104 15.48 1.01 -12.62
CA SER A 104 15.92 2.43 -12.53
C SER A 104 16.72 2.87 -13.76
N THR A 105 17.11 1.94 -14.65
CA THR A 105 17.72 2.22 -15.97
C THR A 105 16.86 1.78 -17.15
N ALA A 106 15.67 1.19 -16.93
CA ALA A 106 14.71 1.03 -18.00
C ALA A 106 14.33 2.44 -18.45
N GLN A 107 14.88 2.88 -19.59
CA GLN A 107 14.54 4.17 -20.18
C GLN A 107 13.02 4.23 -20.24
N LEU A 108 12.45 5.11 -19.41
CA LEU A 108 11.04 5.43 -19.48
C LEU A 108 10.73 5.75 -20.95
N PRO A 109 9.60 5.29 -21.49
CA PRO A 109 9.26 5.58 -22.88
C PRO A 109 9.39 7.08 -23.12
N GLN A 110 10.15 7.45 -24.15
CA GLN A 110 10.39 8.85 -24.47
C GLN A 110 9.05 9.52 -24.78
N TYR A 111 8.82 10.69 -24.20
CA TYR A 111 7.56 11.41 -24.38
C TYR A 111 7.31 11.68 -25.86
N THR A 112 6.22 11.12 -26.41
CA THR A 112 5.80 11.26 -27.81
C THR A 112 4.64 12.25 -27.98
N GLY A 113 4.21 12.93 -26.92
CA GLY A 113 3.12 13.91 -26.97
C GLY A 113 3.56 15.28 -27.48
N THR A 114 2.60 16.18 -27.64
CA THR A 114 2.89 17.59 -27.97
C THR A 114 3.55 18.30 -26.78
N PRO A 115 4.56 19.15 -26.99
CA PRO A 115 5.18 19.89 -25.90
C PRO A 115 4.14 20.71 -25.12
N ASN A 116 4.26 20.74 -23.80
CA ASN A 116 3.31 21.45 -22.95
C ASN A 116 4.02 22.60 -22.25
N GLU A 117 4.19 23.69 -22.99
CA GLU A 117 4.90 24.90 -22.53
C GLU A 117 4.39 25.45 -21.19
N GLN A 118 3.12 25.20 -20.84
CA GLN A 118 2.55 25.63 -19.56
C GLN A 118 2.99 24.76 -18.38
N LEU A 119 3.12 23.44 -18.57
CA LEU A 119 3.60 22.52 -17.53
C LEU A 119 5.12 22.42 -17.49
N ASP A 120 5.78 22.70 -18.61
CA ASP A 120 7.23 22.67 -18.76
C ASP A 120 7.89 24.01 -18.36
N ALA A 121 7.11 25.06 -18.10
CA ALA A 121 7.61 26.34 -17.60
C ALA A 121 8.08 26.25 -16.13
N ASP A 122 9.06 27.10 -15.78
CA ASP A 122 9.51 27.24 -14.40
C ASP A 122 8.39 27.74 -13.47
N ILE A 123 8.29 27.14 -12.29
CA ILE A 123 7.28 27.51 -11.28
C ILE A 123 7.56 28.93 -10.78
N SER A 124 6.57 29.81 -10.85
CA SER A 124 6.66 31.19 -10.37
C SER A 124 6.39 31.30 -8.87
N GLU A 125 7.05 32.25 -8.19
CA GLU A 125 6.75 32.59 -6.79
C GLU A 125 5.28 32.95 -6.57
N ALA A 126 4.65 33.64 -7.53
CA ALA A 126 3.24 34.02 -7.44
C ALA A 126 2.33 32.78 -7.40
N GLU A 127 2.65 31.74 -8.18
CA GLU A 127 1.90 30.48 -8.20
C GLU A 127 2.04 29.74 -6.86
N VAL A 128 3.25 29.74 -6.29
CA VAL A 128 3.51 29.16 -4.96
C VAL A 128 2.69 29.90 -3.89
N CYS A 129 2.67 31.23 -3.92
CA CYS A 129 1.84 32.02 -2.99
C CYS A 129 0.35 31.71 -3.13
N VAL A 130 -0.17 31.56 -4.36
CA VAL A 130 -1.57 31.17 -4.58
C VAL A 130 -1.83 29.75 -4.08
N ALA A 131 -0.91 28.80 -4.30
CA ALA A 131 -1.03 27.43 -3.80
C ALA A 131 -1.05 27.37 -2.28
N LEU A 132 -0.18 28.13 -1.59
CA LEU A 132 -0.17 28.31 -0.14
C LEU A 132 -1.48 28.88 0.40
N HIS A 133 -2.11 29.80 -0.32
CA HIS A 133 -3.43 30.32 0.06
C HIS A 133 -4.57 29.32 -0.15
N LYS A 134 -4.46 28.45 -1.16
CA LYS A 134 -5.46 27.40 -1.45
C LYS A 134 -5.36 26.19 -0.53
N LEU A 135 -4.23 26.02 0.18
CA LEU A 135 -3.99 24.89 1.08
C LEU A 135 -4.98 24.88 2.26
N ARG A 136 -5.65 23.74 2.45
CA ARG A 136 -6.51 23.50 3.61
C ARG A 136 -5.69 23.00 4.80
N THR A 137 -5.68 23.76 5.88
CA THR A 137 -4.95 23.45 7.12
C THR A 137 -5.54 22.29 7.93
N THR A 138 -6.72 21.77 7.52
CA THR A 138 -7.44 20.67 8.18
C THR A 138 -7.28 19.33 7.47
N SER A 139 -6.53 19.27 6.36
CA SER A 139 -6.27 18.02 5.66
C SER A 139 -5.36 17.11 6.49
N ALA A 140 -5.54 15.79 6.34
CA ALA A 140 -4.66 14.82 6.99
C ALA A 140 -3.23 14.94 6.45
N PRO A 141 -2.20 14.81 7.30
CA PRO A 141 -0.81 14.84 6.88
C PRO A 141 -0.48 13.68 5.94
N GLY A 142 0.49 13.91 5.04
CA GLY A 142 0.99 12.91 4.12
C GLY A 142 1.83 11.81 4.82
N PRO A 143 2.41 10.88 4.03
CA PRO A 143 3.30 9.83 4.55
C PRO A 143 4.55 10.36 5.26
N ASP A 144 4.92 11.61 4.97
CA ASP A 144 6.02 12.38 5.58
C ASP A 144 5.66 12.94 6.96
N GLY A 145 4.37 12.95 7.34
CA GLY A 145 3.89 13.44 8.62
C GLY A 145 3.88 14.97 8.78
N VAL A 146 4.17 15.72 7.71
CA VAL A 146 4.15 17.19 7.74
C VAL A 146 2.71 17.67 7.57
N THR A 147 2.32 18.67 8.37
CA THR A 147 0.96 19.22 8.34
C THR A 147 0.91 20.52 7.55
N ASN A 148 -0.20 20.79 6.86
CA ASN A 148 -0.38 22.05 6.10
C ASN A 148 -0.34 23.32 6.97
N LYS A 149 -0.31 23.19 8.30
CA LYS A 149 -0.13 24.31 9.23
C LYS A 149 1.34 24.73 9.35
N THR A 150 2.28 23.82 9.13
CA THR A 150 3.71 24.12 9.26
C THR A 150 4.31 24.69 7.98
N THR A 151 3.58 24.61 6.86
CA THR A 151 4.01 25.09 5.54
C THR A 151 3.48 26.47 5.17
N ARG A 152 2.59 27.03 5.98
CA ARG A 152 2.05 28.40 5.84
C ARG A 152 2.75 29.32 6.84
#